data_AF-A0AAU9VUV5-F1
#
_entry.id   AF-A0AAU9VUV5-F1
#
_cell.length_a   1.000
_cell.length_b   1.000
_cell.length_c   1.000
_cell.angle_alpha   90.00
_cell.angle_beta   90.00
_cell.angle_gamma   90.00
#
_symmetry.space_group_name_H-M   'P 1'
#
loop_
_entity.id
_entity.type
_entity.pdbx_description
1 polymer ?
#
loop_
_entity_poly.entity_id
_entity_poly.type
_entity_poly.pdbx_seq_one_letter_code
_entity_poly.pdbx_strand_id
1 'polypeptide(L)'
;MDIKGEGCLLQNDSHQQKNFIESLSLLKSAVNKRRKKFVSSPRCQAILDEIIFYEMRDWQDKSMAKKFFRCLCQFFVVLLVTPLFYVFIRPPMKIWRSLSDIECLAYVEKFYEYPYNKFANHTMFYIVFLCLLFASTFTFENEYRTSTTGLASIDYAVLVFFVGFLLQEIWEVCQQGFCIYISKWWNVVDAITLFTLLAAYTVWLVTWLSVYKEWEPRKNAFIVADVLYASATVLAFFHLAHAFQVSSTLGPLQLSLYRMLKDVAKFLFIFLMLFIAFATGLIKIYSCYVVSQVKLREEGESKFQDFHPYAEHEITFISFVWSLVGYVEEDKLRVDDPAF
;
A
#
# COMPACT_ATOMS: atom_id res chain seq x y z
N MET A 1 33.55 -3.71 -18.44
CA MET A 1 32.30 -3.25 -19.07
C MET A 1 32.45 -3.48 -20.57
N ASP A 2 31.53 -4.22 -21.18
CA ASP A 2 31.53 -4.44 -22.62
C ASP A 2 31.45 -3.09 -23.35
N ILE A 3 32.53 -2.74 -24.05
CA ILE A 3 32.68 -1.47 -24.78
C ILE A 3 31.96 -1.55 -26.13
N LYS A 4 31.67 -2.75 -26.63
CA LYS A 4 31.14 -3.01 -27.97
C LYS A 4 29.62 -3.18 -28.01
N GLY A 5 28.98 -3.45 -26.87
CA GLY A 5 27.51 -3.60 -26.81
C GLY A 5 27.01 -4.88 -27.48
N GLU A 6 27.84 -5.92 -27.50
CA GLU A 6 27.51 -7.22 -28.07
C GLU A 6 26.70 -8.11 -27.10
N GLY A 7 26.52 -7.64 -25.87
CA GLY A 7 25.67 -8.27 -24.88
C GLY A 7 26.44 -9.26 -24.04
N CYS A 8 26.92 -8.79 -22.89
CA CYS A 8 27.79 -9.54 -21.98
C CYS A 8 27.14 -10.79 -21.36
N LEU A 9 25.82 -10.96 -21.49
CA LEU A 9 25.09 -12.15 -21.02
C LEU A 9 24.90 -13.23 -22.10
N LEU A 10 25.11 -12.90 -23.38
CA LEU A 10 24.95 -13.83 -24.51
C LEU A 10 26.26 -14.56 -24.87
N GLN A 11 27.41 -14.04 -24.43
CA GLN A 11 28.71 -14.66 -24.62
C GLN A 11 29.05 -15.56 -23.42
N ASN A 12 29.22 -16.85 -23.68
CA ASN A 12 29.49 -17.90 -22.68
C ASN A 12 30.96 -17.86 -22.19
N ASP A 13 31.47 -16.67 -21.84
CA ASP A 13 32.85 -16.45 -21.41
C ASP A 13 32.93 -16.17 -19.89
N SER A 14 33.56 -17.10 -19.17
CA SER A 14 33.68 -17.08 -17.71
C SER A 14 34.34 -15.80 -17.16
N HIS A 15 35.25 -15.18 -17.90
CA HIS A 15 35.93 -13.96 -17.48
C HIS A 15 35.02 -12.72 -17.62
N GLN A 16 34.20 -12.67 -18.67
CA GLN A 16 33.22 -11.60 -18.85
C GLN A 16 32.12 -11.67 -17.76
N GLN A 17 31.69 -12.88 -17.40
CA GLN A 17 30.68 -13.10 -16.37
C GLN A 17 31.13 -12.61 -14.98
N LYS A 18 32.40 -12.84 -14.61
CA LYS A 18 32.97 -12.35 -13.34
C LYS A 18 33.01 -10.81 -13.28
N ASN A 19 33.47 -10.17 -14.36
CA ASN A 19 33.51 -8.71 -14.47
C ASN A 19 32.11 -8.08 -14.44
N PHE A 20 31.12 -8.80 -14.97
CA PHE A 20 29.73 -8.40 -14.93
C PHE A 20 29.15 -8.43 -13.51
N ILE A 21 29.39 -9.51 -12.74
CA ILE A 21 28.97 -9.62 -11.33
C ILE A 21 29.59 -8.49 -10.49
N GLU A 22 30.87 -8.20 -10.70
CA GLU A 22 31.56 -7.10 -10.02
C GLU A 22 30.93 -5.73 -10.38
N SER A 23 30.61 -5.51 -11.66
CA SER A 23 29.92 -4.30 -12.12
C SER A 23 28.54 -4.14 -11.48
N LEU A 24 27.78 -5.23 -11.30
CA LEU A 24 26.48 -5.23 -10.64
C LEU A 24 26.61 -4.87 -9.14
N SER A 25 27.65 -5.37 -8.48
CA SER A 25 27.94 -5.06 -7.08
C SER A 25 28.30 -3.57 -6.88
N LEU A 26 29.05 -2.98 -7.82
CA LEU A 26 29.36 -1.56 -7.85
C LEU A 26 28.11 -0.71 -8.08
N LEU A 27 27.23 -1.14 -9.00
CA LEU A 27 25.95 -0.48 -9.25
C LEU A 27 25.07 -0.49 -7.98
N LYS A 28 24.98 -1.64 -7.29
CA LYS A 28 24.27 -1.76 -6.01
C LYS A 28 24.83 -0.79 -4.96
N SER A 29 26.16 -0.69 -4.85
CA SER A 29 26.82 0.27 -3.96
C SER A 29 26.53 1.72 -4.33
N ALA A 30 26.52 2.05 -5.63
CA ALA A 30 26.20 3.39 -6.13
C ALA A 30 24.74 3.79 -5.82
N VAL A 31 23.80 2.86 -5.93
CA VAL A 31 22.39 3.04 -5.54
C VAL A 31 22.29 3.29 -4.03
N ASN A 32 22.95 2.47 -3.20
CA ASN A 32 22.95 2.64 -1.75
C ASN A 32 23.56 4.00 -1.32
N LYS A 33 24.60 4.46 -2.01
CA LYS A 33 25.20 5.79 -1.82
C LYS A 33 24.45 6.93 -2.53
N ARG A 34 23.25 6.67 -3.05
CA ARG A 34 22.36 7.64 -3.74
C ARG A 34 23.04 8.42 -4.88
N ARG A 35 23.95 7.79 -5.63
CA ARG A 35 24.65 8.39 -6.78
C ARG A 35 23.78 8.44 -8.03
N LYS A 36 22.72 9.25 -8.00
CA LYS A 36 21.65 9.29 -9.03
C LYS A 36 22.18 9.47 -10.46
N LYS A 37 23.09 10.43 -10.69
CA LYS A 37 23.65 10.74 -12.02
C LYS A 37 24.44 9.59 -12.65
N PHE A 38 25.12 8.78 -11.82
CA PHE A 38 25.87 7.62 -12.30
C PHE A 38 24.92 6.51 -12.76
N VAL A 39 23.94 6.19 -11.91
CA VAL A 39 22.93 5.15 -12.19
C VAL A 39 22.07 5.52 -13.39
N SER A 40 21.70 6.80 -13.55
CA SER A 40 20.92 7.29 -14.68
C SER A 40 21.72 7.51 -15.96
N SER A 41 23.00 7.12 -16.01
CA SER A 41 23.79 7.26 -17.23
C SER A 41 23.26 6.33 -18.32
N PRO A 42 23.23 6.74 -19.60
CA PRO A 42 22.68 5.92 -20.69
C PRO A 42 23.34 4.53 -20.78
N ARG A 43 24.65 4.44 -20.51
CA ARG A 43 25.39 3.17 -20.52
C ARG A 43 24.96 2.23 -19.39
N CYS A 44 24.75 2.75 -18.17
CA CYS A 44 24.28 1.94 -17.06
C CYS A 44 22.85 1.46 -17.28
N GLN A 45 21.98 2.31 -17.83
CA GLN A 45 20.60 1.96 -18.15
C GLN A 45 20.53 0.91 -19.26
N ALA A 46 21.32 1.04 -20.33
CA ALA A 46 21.38 0.04 -21.39
C ALA A 46 21.78 -1.36 -20.88
N ILE A 47 22.78 -1.44 -19.99
CA ILE A 47 23.18 -2.71 -19.36
C ILE A 47 22.04 -3.25 -18.49
N LEU A 48 21.35 -2.39 -17.73
CA LEU A 48 20.25 -2.82 -16.86
C LEU A 48 19.05 -3.32 -17.68
N ASP A 49 18.73 -2.66 -18.79
CA ASP A 49 17.68 -3.07 -19.72
C ASP A 49 17.98 -4.44 -20.34
N GLU A 50 19.25 -4.70 -20.69
CA GLU A 50 19.68 -6.01 -21.19
C GLU A 50 19.43 -7.14 -20.18
N ILE A 51 19.63 -6.86 -18.89
CA ILE A 51 19.36 -7.82 -17.81
C ILE A 51 17.86 -8.02 -17.60
N ILE A 52 17.09 -6.92 -17.55
CA ILE A 52 15.66 -6.97 -17.26
C ILE A 52 14.88 -7.66 -18.37
N PHE A 53 15.20 -7.31 -19.63
CA PHE A 53 14.56 -7.83 -20.83
C PHE A 53 15.37 -8.95 -21.49
N TYR A 54 16.07 -9.75 -20.69
CA TYR A 54 16.85 -10.89 -21.19
C TYR A 54 16.00 -11.77 -22.13
N GLU A 55 16.53 -12.03 -23.34
CA GLU A 55 15.87 -12.72 -24.48
C GLU A 55 14.52 -12.12 -24.93
N MET A 56 14.18 -10.91 -24.51
CA MET A 56 12.96 -10.17 -24.86
C MET A 56 13.27 -8.74 -25.31
N ARG A 57 14.40 -8.52 -25.99
CA ARG A 57 14.86 -7.18 -26.37
C ARG A 57 13.85 -6.44 -27.26
N ASP A 58 13.24 -7.16 -28.21
CA ASP A 58 12.19 -6.63 -29.10
C ASP A 58 10.87 -6.29 -28.38
N TRP A 59 10.72 -6.66 -27.10
CA TRP A 59 9.49 -6.43 -26.33
C TRP A 59 9.27 -4.96 -26.05
N GLN A 60 10.35 -4.19 -25.85
CA GLN A 60 10.29 -2.76 -25.57
C GLN A 60 9.58 -2.00 -26.72
N ASP A 61 9.83 -2.41 -27.96
CA ASP A 61 9.31 -1.75 -29.17
C ASP A 61 7.94 -2.27 -29.63
N LYS A 62 7.35 -3.28 -28.96
CA LYS A 62 6.00 -3.77 -29.33
C LYS A 62 4.92 -2.73 -29.01
N SER A 63 3.87 -2.73 -29.83
CA SER A 63 2.69 -1.89 -29.63
C SER A 63 1.98 -2.15 -28.30
N MET A 64 1.31 -1.12 -27.78
CA MET A 64 0.58 -1.20 -26.51
C MET A 64 -0.50 -2.29 -26.52
N ALA A 65 -1.18 -2.51 -27.65
CA ALA A 65 -2.18 -3.57 -27.78
C ALA A 65 -1.59 -4.98 -27.61
N LYS A 66 -0.41 -5.25 -28.20
CA LYS A 66 0.30 -6.54 -28.03
C LYS A 66 0.75 -6.75 -26.59
N LYS A 67 1.22 -5.68 -25.94
CA LYS A 67 1.60 -5.69 -24.52
C LYS A 67 0.39 -6.01 -23.63
N PHE A 68 -0.75 -5.36 -23.90
CA PHE A 68 -2.00 -5.59 -23.18
C PHE A 68 -2.49 -7.03 -23.34
N PHE A 69 -2.59 -7.53 -24.57
CA PHE A 69 -3.06 -8.90 -24.82
C PHE A 69 -2.16 -9.95 -24.18
N ARG A 70 -0.83 -9.80 -24.28
CA ARG A 70 0.10 -10.70 -23.59
C ARG A 70 -0.07 -10.64 -22.08
N CYS A 71 -0.19 -9.43 -21.50
CA CYS A 71 -0.41 -9.25 -20.07
C CYS A 71 -1.71 -9.94 -19.62
N LEU A 72 -2.78 -9.80 -20.41
CA LEU A 72 -4.07 -10.45 -20.16
C LEU A 72 -3.96 -11.98 -20.22
N CYS A 73 -3.33 -12.53 -21.26
CA CYS A 73 -3.08 -13.97 -21.35
C CYS A 73 -2.21 -14.48 -20.20
N GLN A 74 -1.13 -13.76 -19.88
CA GLN A 74 -0.23 -14.09 -18.78
C GLN A 74 -0.98 -14.07 -17.45
N PHE A 75 -1.89 -13.12 -17.22
CA PHE A 75 -2.72 -13.08 -16.01
C PHE A 75 -3.55 -14.36 -15.82
N PHE A 76 -4.28 -14.81 -16.85
CA PHE A 76 -5.07 -16.04 -16.77
C PHE A 76 -4.21 -17.29 -16.56
N VAL A 77 -3.06 -17.36 -17.25
CA VAL A 77 -2.11 -18.47 -17.08
C VAL A 77 -1.55 -18.49 -15.67
N VAL A 78 -1.11 -17.35 -15.14
CA VAL A 78 -0.55 -17.23 -13.80
C VAL A 78 -1.59 -17.62 -12.74
N LEU A 79 -2.83 -17.14 -12.88
CA LEU A 79 -3.91 -17.43 -11.93
C LEU A 79 -4.23 -18.94 -11.84
N LEU A 80 -4.26 -19.63 -12.98
CA LEU A 80 -4.60 -21.06 -13.03
C LEU A 80 -3.39 -21.97 -12.75
N VAL A 81 -2.25 -21.70 -13.37
CA VAL A 81 -1.09 -22.61 -13.39
C VAL A 81 -0.23 -22.47 -12.14
N THR A 82 -0.11 -21.28 -11.56
CA THR A 82 0.80 -21.10 -10.41
C THR A 82 0.41 -21.95 -9.19
N PRO A 83 -0.85 -21.89 -8.67
CA PRO A 83 -1.21 -22.66 -7.48
C PRO A 83 -1.25 -24.17 -7.73
N LEU A 84 -1.57 -24.60 -8.96
CA LEU A 84 -1.72 -26.02 -9.30
C LEU A 84 -0.41 -26.72 -9.69
N PHE A 85 0.56 -25.99 -10.24
CA PHE A 85 1.74 -26.59 -10.89
C PHE A 85 3.06 -25.96 -10.45
N TYR A 86 3.21 -24.63 -10.57
CA TYR A 86 4.50 -23.98 -10.35
C TYR A 86 5.02 -24.10 -8.91
N VAL A 87 4.13 -23.98 -7.91
CA VAL A 87 4.51 -24.09 -6.49
C VAL A 87 5.16 -25.45 -6.17
N PHE A 88 4.67 -26.52 -6.80
CA PHE A 88 5.19 -27.88 -6.57
C PHE A 88 6.46 -28.19 -7.37
N ILE A 89 6.62 -27.59 -8.54
CA ILE A 89 7.76 -27.86 -9.43
C ILE A 89 8.96 -26.93 -9.16
N ARG A 90 8.74 -25.77 -8.55
CA ARG A 90 9.83 -24.85 -8.24
C ARG A 90 10.91 -25.44 -7.30
N PRO A 91 10.57 -26.13 -6.18
CA PRO A 91 11.59 -26.76 -5.34
C PRO A 91 12.47 -27.79 -6.06
N PRO A 92 11.92 -28.79 -6.80
CA PRO A 92 12.76 -29.75 -7.50
C PRO A 92 13.59 -29.10 -8.61
N MET A 93 13.09 -28.09 -9.33
CA MET A 93 13.90 -27.35 -10.32
C MET A 93 15.09 -26.63 -9.67
N LYS A 94 14.96 -26.11 -8.44
CA LYS A 94 16.08 -25.47 -7.74
C LYS A 94 17.11 -26.45 -7.20
N ILE A 95 16.66 -27.63 -6.77
CA ILE A 95 17.54 -28.68 -6.22
C ILE A 95 18.28 -29.38 -7.36
N TRP A 96 17.56 -29.77 -8.41
CA TRP A 96 18.08 -30.52 -9.54
C TRP A 96 18.13 -29.64 -10.78
N ARG A 97 19.22 -28.89 -10.91
CA ARG A 97 19.38 -27.92 -12.00
C ARG A 97 19.31 -28.53 -13.40
N SER A 98 19.59 -29.83 -13.53
CA SER A 98 19.45 -30.59 -14.79
C SER A 98 17.98 -30.77 -15.22
N LEU A 99 16.99 -30.58 -14.34
CA LEU A 99 15.57 -30.59 -14.77
C LEU A 99 15.24 -29.42 -15.69
N SER A 100 15.94 -28.30 -15.55
CA SER A 100 15.78 -27.14 -16.44
C SER A 100 16.27 -27.41 -17.87
N ASP A 101 16.99 -28.51 -18.12
CA ASP A 101 17.41 -28.90 -19.48
C ASP A 101 16.24 -29.45 -20.31
N ILE A 102 15.12 -29.81 -19.66
CA ILE A 102 13.88 -30.24 -20.34
C ILE A 102 13.19 -29.00 -20.93
N GLU A 103 12.94 -29.00 -22.24
CA GLU A 103 12.42 -27.84 -22.99
C GLU A 103 11.16 -27.21 -22.37
N CYS A 104 10.20 -28.01 -21.90
CA CYS A 104 9.01 -27.51 -21.22
C CYS A 104 9.31 -26.83 -19.88
N LEU A 105 10.24 -27.36 -19.08
CA LEU A 105 10.62 -26.78 -17.78
C LEU A 105 11.49 -25.53 -17.97
N ALA A 106 12.31 -25.50 -19.01
CA ALA A 106 13.04 -24.30 -19.42
C ALA A 106 12.07 -23.14 -19.75
N TYR A 107 10.96 -23.42 -20.43
CA TYR A 107 9.93 -22.42 -20.70
C TYR A 107 9.26 -21.91 -19.41
N VAL A 108 9.00 -22.80 -18.44
CA VAL A 108 8.45 -22.44 -17.13
C VAL A 108 9.43 -21.56 -16.35
N GLU A 109 10.71 -21.92 -16.33
CA GLU A 109 11.75 -21.10 -15.69
C GLU A 109 11.82 -19.71 -16.33
N LYS A 110 11.80 -19.62 -17.66
CA LYS A 110 11.74 -18.34 -18.38
C LYS A 110 10.50 -17.53 -18.06
N PHE A 111 9.35 -18.18 -17.88
CA PHE A 111 8.09 -17.51 -17.59
C PHE A 111 7.99 -17.00 -16.14
N TYR A 112 8.66 -17.63 -15.16
CA TYR A 112 8.53 -17.25 -13.74
C TYR A 112 9.78 -16.61 -13.12
N GLU A 113 10.99 -16.97 -13.54
CA GLU A 113 12.23 -16.53 -12.89
C GLU A 113 12.95 -15.41 -13.65
N TYR A 114 12.64 -15.14 -14.93
CA TYR A 114 13.21 -13.99 -15.66
C TYR A 114 12.73 -12.67 -15.04
N PRO A 115 13.59 -11.62 -14.94
CA PRO A 115 13.31 -10.45 -14.11
C PRO A 115 12.00 -9.72 -14.46
N TYR A 116 11.75 -9.47 -15.75
CA TYR A 116 10.53 -8.80 -16.20
C TYR A 116 9.28 -9.65 -15.91
N ASN A 117 9.27 -10.93 -16.28
CA ASN A 117 8.11 -11.80 -16.07
C ASN A 117 7.86 -12.03 -14.58
N LYS A 118 8.92 -12.17 -13.79
CA LYS A 118 8.86 -12.27 -12.33
C LYS A 118 8.18 -11.04 -11.73
N PHE A 119 8.62 -9.84 -12.10
CA PHE A 119 7.98 -8.59 -11.67
C PHE A 119 6.50 -8.54 -12.08
N ALA A 120 6.19 -8.89 -13.33
CA ALA A 120 4.81 -8.91 -13.82
C ALA A 120 3.94 -9.91 -13.05
N ASN A 121 4.43 -11.13 -12.82
CA ASN A 121 3.71 -12.16 -12.07
C ASN A 121 3.49 -11.74 -10.61
N HIS A 122 4.49 -11.16 -9.94
CA HIS A 122 4.33 -10.60 -8.59
C HIS A 122 3.26 -9.51 -8.55
N THR A 123 3.29 -8.59 -9.53
CA THR A 123 2.29 -7.52 -9.62
C THR A 123 0.89 -8.09 -9.91
N MET A 124 0.77 -9.11 -10.75
CA MET A 124 -0.50 -9.79 -11.03
C MET A 124 -1.08 -10.47 -9.79
N PHE A 125 -0.26 -11.20 -9.01
CA PHE A 125 -0.71 -11.78 -7.75
C PHE A 125 -1.14 -10.72 -6.74
N TYR A 126 -0.46 -9.58 -6.72
CA TYR A 126 -0.89 -8.45 -5.90
C TYR A 126 -2.25 -7.90 -6.34
N ILE A 127 -2.49 -7.77 -7.65
CA ILE A 127 -3.80 -7.38 -8.20
C ILE A 127 -4.88 -8.41 -7.83
N VAL A 128 -4.60 -9.71 -7.89
CA VAL A 128 -5.54 -10.76 -7.46
C VAL A 128 -5.89 -10.58 -5.98
N PHE A 129 -4.91 -10.32 -5.12
CA PHE A 129 -5.15 -10.01 -3.71
C PHE A 129 -6.06 -8.79 -3.52
N LEU A 130 -5.82 -7.69 -4.25
CA LEU A 130 -6.70 -6.52 -4.20
C LEU A 130 -8.12 -6.82 -4.71
N CYS A 131 -8.25 -7.65 -5.74
CA CYS A 131 -9.55 -8.11 -6.22
C CYS A 131 -10.27 -8.98 -5.18
N LEU A 132 -9.55 -9.81 -4.42
CA LEU A 132 -10.13 -10.58 -3.32
C LEU A 132 -10.60 -9.68 -2.17
N LEU A 133 -9.83 -8.65 -1.79
CA LEU A 133 -10.27 -7.64 -0.81
C LEU A 133 -11.50 -6.86 -1.28
N PHE A 134 -11.56 -6.56 -2.59
CA PHE A 134 -12.74 -5.93 -3.16
C PHE A 134 -13.94 -6.88 -3.18
N ALA A 135 -13.73 -8.15 -3.55
CA ALA A 135 -14.75 -9.19 -3.55
C ALA A 135 -15.29 -9.51 -2.16
N SER A 136 -14.43 -9.48 -1.12
CA SER A 136 -14.86 -9.69 0.27
C SER A 136 -15.86 -8.63 0.72
N THR A 137 -15.82 -7.42 0.13
CA THR A 137 -16.81 -6.36 0.39
C THR A 137 -18.20 -6.70 -0.16
N PHE A 138 -18.31 -7.46 -1.26
CA PHE A 138 -19.61 -7.83 -1.84
C PHE A 138 -20.23 -9.09 -1.23
N THR A 139 -19.47 -9.84 -0.43
CA THR A 139 -19.90 -11.13 0.10
C THR A 139 -20.90 -10.89 1.24
N PHE A 140 -22.12 -10.46 0.87
CA PHE A 140 -23.15 -9.95 1.75
C PHE A 140 -24.14 -11.05 2.20
N GLU A 141 -24.45 -10.96 3.50
CA GLU A 141 -25.56 -11.53 4.29
C GLU A 141 -25.68 -13.05 4.46
N ASN A 142 -25.60 -13.88 3.42
CA ASN A 142 -26.02 -15.29 3.56
C ASN A 142 -24.95 -16.20 4.24
N GLU A 143 -23.67 -15.94 3.99
CA GLU A 143 -22.56 -16.76 4.53
C GLU A 143 -22.10 -16.26 5.93
N TYR A 144 -22.21 -14.95 6.17
CA TYR A 144 -21.96 -14.34 7.49
C TYR A 144 -22.97 -14.80 8.55
N ARG A 145 -24.24 -15.03 8.16
CA ARG A 145 -25.28 -15.51 9.09
C ARG A 145 -25.12 -16.97 9.50
N THR A 146 -24.44 -17.79 8.69
CA THR A 146 -24.36 -19.24 8.88
C THR A 146 -23.01 -19.70 9.44
N SER A 147 -21.97 -18.87 9.34
CA SER A 147 -20.65 -19.19 9.89
C SER A 147 -20.56 -18.83 11.38
N THR A 148 -20.14 -19.78 12.21
CA THR A 148 -19.85 -19.56 13.65
C THR A 148 -18.66 -18.63 13.87
N THR A 149 -17.78 -18.56 12.86
CA THR A 149 -16.66 -17.64 12.82
C THR A 149 -17.09 -16.25 12.39
N GLY A 150 -18.06 -16.07 11.48
CA GLY A 150 -18.31 -14.79 10.83
C GLY A 150 -17.25 -14.43 9.78
N LEU A 151 -16.67 -15.46 9.13
CA LEU A 151 -15.74 -15.33 8.00
C LEU A 151 -16.30 -16.10 6.80
N ALA A 152 -16.30 -15.47 5.63
CA ALA A 152 -16.71 -16.09 4.38
C ALA A 152 -15.58 -16.91 3.74
N SER A 153 -15.91 -17.76 2.76
CA SER A 153 -14.93 -18.54 2.01
C SER A 153 -13.81 -17.67 1.38
N ILE A 154 -14.15 -16.45 0.93
CA ILE A 154 -13.20 -15.49 0.36
C ILE A 154 -12.21 -14.97 1.42
N ASP A 155 -12.64 -14.80 2.67
CA ASP A 155 -11.77 -14.27 3.73
C ASP A 155 -10.63 -15.26 4.06
N TYR A 156 -10.90 -16.57 3.97
CA TYR A 156 -9.84 -17.58 4.06
C TYR A 156 -8.84 -17.49 2.91
N ALA A 157 -9.30 -17.17 1.69
CA ALA A 157 -8.38 -16.93 0.57
C ALA A 157 -7.51 -15.69 0.82
N VAL A 158 -8.09 -14.60 1.33
CA VAL A 158 -7.34 -13.39 1.73
C VAL A 158 -6.31 -13.73 2.81
N LEU A 159 -6.68 -14.54 3.81
CA LEU A 159 -5.78 -15.01 4.88
C LEU A 159 -4.57 -15.79 4.32
N VAL A 160 -4.77 -16.65 3.33
CA VAL A 160 -3.66 -17.39 2.67
C VAL A 160 -2.68 -16.43 1.99
N PHE A 161 -3.20 -15.42 1.27
CA PHE A 161 -2.36 -14.37 0.68
C PHE A 161 -1.62 -13.56 1.74
N PHE A 162 -2.30 -13.18 2.82
CA PHE A 162 -1.71 -12.44 3.93
C PHE A 162 -0.52 -13.18 4.55
N VAL A 163 -0.67 -14.49 4.85
CA VAL A 163 0.43 -15.31 5.37
C VAL A 163 1.60 -15.34 4.38
N GLY A 164 1.31 -15.46 3.08
CA GLY A 164 2.32 -15.39 2.03
C GLY A 164 3.11 -14.08 2.02
N PHE A 165 2.41 -12.94 2.08
CA PHE A 165 3.06 -11.63 2.13
C PHE A 165 3.84 -11.41 3.44
N LEU A 166 3.32 -11.86 4.58
CA LEU A 166 4.02 -11.76 5.86
C LEU A 166 5.34 -12.54 5.85
N LEU A 167 5.33 -13.76 5.30
CA LEU A 167 6.55 -14.55 5.12
C LEU A 167 7.53 -13.89 4.13
N GLN A 168 7.01 -13.32 3.04
CA GLN A 168 7.82 -12.57 2.09
C GLN A 168 8.49 -11.36 2.77
N GLU A 169 7.75 -10.61 3.58
CA GLU A 169 8.26 -9.42 4.26
C GLU A 169 9.36 -9.76 5.26
N ILE A 170 9.14 -10.79 6.08
CA ILE A 170 10.14 -11.30 7.02
C ILE A 170 11.41 -11.72 6.28
N TRP A 171 11.26 -12.41 5.14
CA TRP A 171 12.38 -12.80 4.30
C TRP A 171 13.15 -11.60 3.76
N GLU A 172 12.45 -10.57 3.27
CA GLU A 172 13.06 -9.35 2.74
C GLU A 172 13.84 -8.57 3.80
N VAL A 173 13.29 -8.41 5.01
CA VAL A 173 13.97 -7.76 6.13
C VAL A 173 15.25 -8.51 6.50
N CYS A 174 15.20 -9.84 6.56
CA CYS A 174 16.36 -10.68 6.84
C CYS A 174 17.47 -10.54 5.78
N GLN A 175 17.11 -10.45 4.51
CA GLN A 175 18.09 -10.36 3.41
C GLN A 175 18.70 -8.96 3.24
N GLN A 176 17.91 -7.91 3.44
CA GLN A 176 18.36 -6.53 3.22
C GLN A 176 19.04 -5.92 4.45
N GLY A 177 18.66 -6.39 5.65
CA GLY A 177 19.01 -5.78 6.92
C GLY A 177 18.07 -4.62 7.30
N PHE A 178 17.75 -4.53 8.58
CA PHE A 178 16.71 -3.64 9.12
C PHE A 178 16.89 -2.14 8.78
N CYS A 179 18.11 -1.60 8.90
CA CYS A 179 18.36 -0.18 8.64
C CYS A 179 18.19 0.21 7.17
N ILE A 180 18.61 -0.66 6.25
CA ILE A 180 18.46 -0.42 4.81
C ILE A 180 16.99 -0.53 4.42
N TYR A 181 16.29 -1.50 5.01
CA TYR A 181 14.88 -1.74 4.81
C TYR A 181 14.03 -0.50 5.18
N ILE A 182 14.18 0.04 6.41
CA ILE A 182 13.41 1.21 6.86
C ILE A 182 13.77 2.49 6.07
N SER A 183 14.97 2.57 5.47
CA SER A 183 15.32 3.71 4.62
C SER A 183 14.48 3.78 3.32
N LYS A 184 13.79 2.70 2.93
CA LYS A 184 12.95 2.66 1.73
C LYS A 184 11.50 2.95 2.09
N TRP A 185 10.94 4.02 1.52
CA TRP A 185 9.58 4.45 1.83
C TRP A 185 8.51 3.40 1.55
N TRP A 186 8.60 2.69 0.41
CA TRP A 186 7.63 1.64 0.07
C TRP A 186 7.66 0.47 1.04
N ASN A 187 8.84 -0.03 1.38
CA ASN A 187 8.99 -1.07 2.41
C ASN A 187 8.33 -0.68 3.74
N VAL A 188 8.42 0.60 4.14
CA VAL A 188 7.73 1.07 5.36
C VAL A 188 6.21 1.03 5.20
N VAL A 189 5.67 1.44 4.04
CA VAL A 189 4.23 1.35 3.75
C VAL A 189 3.76 -0.11 3.79
N ASP A 190 4.57 -1.04 3.29
CA ASP A 190 4.26 -2.47 3.21
C ASP A 190 4.21 -3.09 4.60
N ALA A 191 5.23 -2.79 5.41
CA ALA A 191 5.26 -3.14 6.83
C ALA A 191 4.03 -2.61 7.57
N ILE A 192 3.69 -1.32 7.44
CA ILE A 192 2.53 -0.73 8.12
C ILE A 192 1.24 -1.43 7.69
N THR A 193 1.08 -1.71 6.39
CA THR A 193 -0.09 -2.41 5.85
C THR A 193 -0.22 -3.81 6.46
N LEU A 194 0.87 -4.60 6.43
CA LEU A 194 0.87 -5.97 6.94
C LEU A 194 0.73 -6.03 8.46
N PHE A 195 1.34 -5.12 9.21
CA PHE A 195 1.18 -5.06 10.66
C PHE A 195 -0.23 -4.62 11.08
N THR A 196 -0.85 -3.70 10.33
CA THR A 196 -2.25 -3.30 10.58
C THR A 196 -3.20 -4.47 10.29
N LEU A 197 -2.96 -5.22 9.22
CA LEU A 197 -3.73 -6.41 8.89
C LEU A 197 -3.52 -7.54 9.92
N LEU A 198 -2.29 -7.72 10.41
CA LEU A 198 -1.98 -8.64 11.51
C LEU A 198 -2.71 -8.23 12.79
N ALA A 199 -2.75 -6.94 13.13
CA ALA A 199 -3.48 -6.42 14.28
C ALA A 199 -4.99 -6.71 14.17
N ALA A 200 -5.58 -6.51 12.97
CA ALA A 200 -6.98 -6.82 12.72
C ALA A 200 -7.29 -8.31 12.96
N TYR A 201 -6.53 -9.22 12.34
CA TYR A 201 -6.75 -10.66 12.49
C TYR A 201 -6.45 -11.17 13.90
N THR A 202 -5.47 -10.61 14.60
CA THR A 202 -5.16 -11.01 15.97
C THR A 202 -6.25 -10.58 16.95
N VAL A 203 -6.74 -9.34 16.86
CA VAL A 203 -7.89 -8.88 17.67
C VAL A 203 -9.12 -9.73 17.41
N TRP A 204 -9.41 -10.01 16.13
CA TRP A 204 -10.52 -10.87 15.74
C TRP A 204 -10.38 -12.28 16.33
N LEU A 205 -9.23 -12.92 16.15
CA LEU A 205 -8.97 -14.31 16.56
C LEU A 205 -8.96 -14.48 18.08
N VAL A 206 -8.35 -13.54 18.80
CA VAL A 206 -8.36 -13.53 20.27
C VAL A 206 -9.79 -13.35 20.78
N THR A 207 -10.58 -12.45 20.19
CA THR A 207 -11.97 -12.21 20.62
C THR A 207 -12.85 -13.44 20.39
N TRP A 208 -12.69 -14.08 19.23
CA TRP A 208 -13.42 -15.31 18.90
C TRP A 208 -13.04 -16.48 19.83
N LEU A 209 -11.74 -16.72 20.05
CA LEU A 209 -11.25 -17.83 20.90
C LEU A 209 -11.53 -17.65 22.39
N SER A 210 -11.28 -16.45 22.92
CA SER A 210 -11.20 -16.26 24.38
C SER A 210 -12.51 -15.89 25.05
N VAL A 211 -13.45 -15.27 24.32
CA VAL A 211 -14.59 -14.61 24.98
C VAL A 211 -15.95 -15.22 24.59
N TYR A 212 -16.18 -15.56 23.31
CA TYR A 212 -17.55 -15.79 22.85
C TYR A 212 -17.80 -17.08 22.08
N LYS A 213 -16.79 -17.68 21.43
CA LYS A 213 -16.93 -18.84 20.52
C LYS A 213 -17.95 -18.67 19.38
N GLU A 214 -18.60 -17.50 19.30
CA GLU A 214 -19.51 -17.05 18.27
C GLU A 214 -19.20 -15.57 17.97
N TRP A 215 -19.31 -15.19 16.70
CA TRP A 215 -19.15 -13.80 16.27
C TRP A 215 -20.38 -12.96 16.66
N GLU A 216 -20.15 -11.79 17.26
CA GLU A 216 -21.22 -10.86 17.66
C GLU A 216 -20.91 -9.43 17.20
N PRO A 217 -21.73 -8.83 16.30
CA PRO A 217 -21.41 -7.56 15.64
C PRO A 217 -21.40 -6.35 16.58
N ARG A 218 -22.09 -6.41 17.72
CA ARG A 218 -22.29 -5.24 18.60
C ARG A 218 -21.12 -5.01 19.57
N LYS A 219 -20.09 -5.86 19.54
CA LYS A 219 -19.00 -5.79 20.51
C LYS A 219 -17.85 -4.95 20.00
N ASN A 220 -17.36 -4.07 20.86
CA ASN A 220 -16.30 -3.12 20.55
C ASN A 220 -15.04 -3.78 19.96
N ALA A 221 -14.68 -4.98 20.41
CA ALA A 221 -13.49 -5.68 19.93
C ALA A 221 -13.59 -6.08 18.44
N PHE A 222 -14.75 -6.56 17.98
CA PHE A 222 -14.97 -6.88 16.57
C PHE A 222 -15.02 -5.60 15.72
N ILE A 223 -15.67 -4.54 16.21
CA ILE A 223 -15.68 -3.23 15.54
C ILE A 223 -14.26 -2.69 15.35
N VAL A 224 -13.40 -2.81 16.37
CA VAL A 224 -11.99 -2.41 16.28
C VAL A 224 -11.25 -3.24 15.24
N ALA A 225 -11.48 -4.56 15.19
CA ALA A 225 -10.89 -5.42 14.16
C ALA A 225 -11.33 -5.01 12.75
N ASP A 226 -12.62 -4.72 12.55
CA ASP A 226 -13.18 -4.30 11.27
C ASP A 226 -12.61 -2.95 10.81
N VAL A 227 -12.46 -1.98 11.72
CA VAL A 227 -11.83 -0.67 11.43
C VAL A 227 -10.36 -0.84 11.05
N LEU A 228 -9.61 -1.70 11.74
CA LEU A 228 -8.22 -2.00 11.40
C LEU A 228 -8.12 -2.70 10.04
N TYR A 229 -9.01 -3.65 9.76
CA TYR A 229 -9.06 -4.35 8.48
C TYR A 229 -9.38 -3.40 7.32
N ALA A 230 -10.37 -2.51 7.49
CA ALA A 230 -10.71 -1.48 6.52
C ALA A 230 -9.53 -0.52 6.27
N SER A 231 -8.86 -0.09 7.34
CA SER A 231 -7.67 0.78 7.24
C SER A 231 -6.53 0.09 6.49
N ALA A 232 -6.26 -1.19 6.79
CA ALA A 232 -5.26 -1.98 6.08
C ALA A 232 -5.62 -2.17 4.59
N THR A 233 -6.90 -2.33 4.27
CA THR A 233 -7.37 -2.46 2.89
C THR A 233 -7.07 -1.20 2.09
N VAL A 234 -7.32 -0.01 2.65
CA VAL A 234 -6.97 1.28 1.99
C VAL A 234 -5.46 1.36 1.72
N LEU A 235 -4.63 0.98 2.70
CA LEU A 235 -3.18 0.99 2.55
C LEU A 235 -2.69 -0.03 1.51
N ALA A 236 -3.33 -1.20 1.41
CA ALA A 236 -3.04 -2.17 0.37
C ALA A 236 -3.33 -1.61 -1.03
N PHE A 237 -4.47 -0.95 -1.24
CA PHE A 237 -4.72 -0.27 -2.53
C PHE A 237 -3.68 0.82 -2.82
N PHE A 238 -3.23 1.55 -1.80
CA PHE A 238 -2.18 2.56 -1.95
C PHE A 238 -0.83 1.96 -2.38
N HIS A 239 -0.47 0.77 -1.89
CA HIS A 239 0.78 0.09 -2.29
C HIS A 239 0.85 -0.19 -3.80
N LEU A 240 -0.28 -0.38 -4.49
CA LEU A 240 -0.29 -0.59 -5.95
C LEU A 240 0.41 0.55 -6.71
N ALA A 241 0.45 1.76 -6.14
CA ALA A 241 1.18 2.89 -6.72
C ALA A 241 2.69 2.65 -6.85
N HIS A 242 3.28 1.68 -6.12
CA HIS A 242 4.67 1.26 -6.34
C HIS A 242 4.90 0.74 -7.76
N ALA A 243 3.92 0.05 -8.36
CA ALA A 243 4.02 -0.47 -9.73
C ALA A 243 4.11 0.65 -10.79
N PHE A 244 3.57 1.84 -10.49
CA PHE A 244 3.62 2.98 -11.42
C PHE A 244 5.05 3.49 -11.66
N GLN A 245 5.99 3.21 -10.74
CA GLN A 245 7.40 3.60 -10.88
C GLN A 245 8.09 2.96 -12.08
N VAL A 246 7.59 1.81 -12.54
CA VAL A 246 8.16 1.07 -13.68
C VAL A 246 7.68 1.65 -15.02
N SER A 247 6.56 2.37 -15.03
CA SER A 247 6.06 3.01 -16.25
C SER A 247 6.90 4.22 -16.62
N SER A 248 7.28 4.32 -17.90
CA SER A 248 7.99 5.48 -18.45
C SER A 248 7.16 6.76 -18.42
N THR A 249 5.84 6.66 -18.35
CA THR A 249 4.92 7.81 -18.29
C THR A 249 4.50 8.15 -16.86
N LEU A 250 4.11 7.14 -16.06
CA LEU A 250 3.59 7.38 -14.71
C LEU A 250 4.70 7.57 -13.67
N GLY A 251 5.88 6.95 -13.84
CA GLY A 251 7.00 7.06 -12.90
C GLY A 251 7.49 8.50 -12.71
N PRO A 252 7.77 9.27 -13.78
CA PRO A 252 8.14 10.68 -13.67
C PRO A 252 7.03 11.54 -13.02
N LEU A 253 5.76 11.25 -13.32
CA LEU A 253 4.60 11.95 -12.76
C LEU A 253 4.45 11.68 -11.25
N GLN A 254 4.66 10.43 -10.82
CA GLN A 254 4.64 10.08 -9.40
C GLN A 254 5.80 10.75 -8.64
N LEU A 255 6.98 10.84 -9.26
CA LEU A 255 8.13 11.52 -8.66
C LEU A 255 7.91 13.04 -8.54
N SER A 256 7.27 13.66 -9.54
CA SER A 256 6.91 15.09 -9.45
C SER A 256 5.86 15.30 -8.35
N LEU A 257 4.83 14.45 -8.28
CA LEU A 257 3.83 14.47 -7.20
C LEU A 257 4.48 14.42 -5.82
N TYR A 258 5.40 13.48 -5.59
CA TYR A 258 6.11 13.36 -4.31
C TYR A 258 6.89 14.63 -3.95
N ARG A 259 7.54 15.28 -4.94
CA ARG A 259 8.26 16.54 -4.70
C ARG A 259 7.31 17.69 -4.38
N MET A 260 6.20 17.80 -5.10
CA MET A 260 5.18 18.83 -4.87
C MET A 260 4.54 18.66 -3.48
N LEU A 261 4.26 17.43 -3.06
CA LEU A 261 3.67 17.14 -1.75
C LEU A 261 4.55 17.64 -0.59
N LYS A 262 5.88 17.58 -0.74
CA LYS A 262 6.81 18.16 0.23
C LYS A 262 6.68 19.68 0.33
N ASP A 263 6.37 20.37 -0.76
CA ASP A 263 6.15 21.81 -0.75
C ASP A 263 4.77 22.14 -0.19
N VAL A 264 3.73 21.39 -0.56
CA VAL A 264 2.38 21.49 0.04
C VAL A 264 2.44 21.32 1.57
N ALA A 265 3.24 20.37 2.08
CA ALA A 265 3.40 20.16 3.53
C ALA A 265 3.93 21.41 4.26
N LYS A 266 4.79 22.22 3.62
CA LYS A 266 5.27 23.48 4.21
C LYS A 266 4.15 24.51 4.31
N PHE A 267 3.34 24.64 3.27
CA PHE A 267 2.18 25.53 3.28
C PHE A 267 1.11 25.06 4.27
N LEU A 268 0.89 23.74 4.36
CA LEU A 268 -0.02 23.12 5.31
C LEU A 268 0.36 23.45 6.76
N PHE A 269 1.64 23.54 7.09
CA PHE A 269 2.10 23.94 8.42
C PHE A 269 1.66 25.37 8.79
N ILE A 270 1.82 26.32 7.87
CA ILE A 270 1.40 27.71 8.07
C ILE A 270 -0.13 27.78 8.19
N PHE A 271 -0.82 27.04 7.32
CA PHE A 271 -2.27 26.92 7.35
C PHE A 271 -2.78 26.37 8.70
N LEU A 272 -2.18 25.30 9.20
CA LEU A 272 -2.57 24.69 10.48
C LEU A 272 -2.37 25.64 11.67
N MET A 273 -1.28 26.42 11.67
CA MET A 273 -1.05 27.44 12.69
C MET A 273 -2.18 28.48 12.70
N LEU A 274 -2.56 28.98 11.53
CA LEU A 274 -3.67 29.93 11.38
C LEU A 274 -5.00 29.28 11.80
N PHE A 275 -5.24 28.05 11.36
CA PHE A 275 -6.45 27.27 11.64
C PHE A 275 -6.65 27.08 13.15
N ILE A 276 -5.60 26.70 13.88
CA ILE A 276 -5.66 26.55 15.35
C ILE A 276 -5.90 27.90 16.03
N ALA A 277 -5.28 28.98 15.55
CA ALA A 277 -5.48 30.32 16.11
C ALA A 277 -6.95 30.77 15.99
N PHE A 278 -7.57 30.60 14.81
CA PHE A 278 -8.99 30.92 14.61
C PHE A 278 -9.91 29.99 15.40
N ALA A 279 -9.65 28.68 15.40
CA ALA A 279 -10.45 27.73 16.17
C ALA A 279 -10.44 28.09 17.66
N THR A 280 -9.28 28.42 18.22
CA THR A 280 -9.16 28.85 19.62
C THR A 280 -9.92 30.15 19.90
N GLY A 281 -9.87 31.11 18.98
CA GLY A 281 -10.62 32.38 19.10
C GLY A 281 -12.13 32.15 19.14
N LEU A 282 -12.67 31.32 18.26
CA LEU A 282 -14.09 30.99 18.24
C LEU A 282 -14.53 30.20 19.47
N ILE A 283 -13.76 29.18 19.86
CA ILE A 283 -14.01 28.42 21.09
C ILE A 283 -14.09 29.37 22.27
N LYS A 284 -13.21 30.37 22.34
CA LYS A 284 -13.23 31.35 23.42
C LYS A 284 -14.48 32.22 23.41
N ILE A 285 -14.90 32.71 22.23
CA ILE A 285 -16.13 33.53 22.09
C ILE A 285 -17.36 32.74 22.56
N TYR A 286 -17.56 31.54 22.00
CA TYR A 286 -18.73 30.72 22.34
C TYR A 286 -18.68 30.17 23.77
N SER A 287 -17.49 29.87 24.31
CA SER A 287 -17.33 29.52 25.72
C SER A 287 -17.71 30.68 26.65
N CYS A 288 -17.32 31.91 26.32
CA CYS A 288 -17.75 33.10 27.09
C CYS A 288 -19.27 33.32 27.01
N TYR A 289 -19.88 33.08 25.84
CA TYR A 289 -21.33 33.12 25.68
C TYR A 289 -22.01 32.10 26.60
N VAL A 290 -21.63 30.83 26.54
CA VAL A 290 -22.18 29.76 27.40
C VAL A 290 -22.02 30.08 28.89
N VAL A 291 -20.85 30.56 29.31
CA VAL A 291 -20.62 30.96 30.72
C VAL A 291 -21.54 32.12 31.13
N SER A 292 -21.82 33.06 30.23
CA SER A 292 -22.73 34.18 30.50
C SER A 292 -24.18 33.71 30.63
N GLN A 293 -24.60 32.79 29.77
CA GLN A 293 -25.92 32.15 29.80
C GLN A 293 -26.14 31.37 31.12
N VAL A 294 -25.13 30.60 31.56
CA VAL A 294 -25.18 29.86 32.83
C VAL A 294 -25.35 30.81 34.03
N LYS A 295 -24.63 31.95 34.05
CA LYS A 295 -24.79 32.94 35.13
C LYS A 295 -26.17 33.59 35.16
N LEU A 296 -26.70 33.98 34.01
CA LEU A 296 -28.04 34.55 33.91
C LEU A 296 -29.13 33.55 34.34
N ARG A 297 -28.88 32.25 34.11
CA ARG A 297 -29.74 31.18 34.60
C ARG A 297 -29.71 31.04 36.12
N GLU A 298 -28.55 31.17 36.74
CA GLU A 298 -28.40 31.16 38.20
C GLU A 298 -29.11 32.37 38.86
N GLU A 299 -29.23 33.48 38.13
CA GLU A 299 -29.96 34.69 38.56
C GLU A 299 -31.50 34.58 38.47
N GLY A 300 -32.03 33.45 37.99
CA GLY A 300 -33.45 33.09 38.08
C GLY A 300 -34.20 33.00 36.74
N GLU A 301 -33.53 33.15 35.61
CA GLU A 301 -34.15 33.04 34.29
C GLU A 301 -33.93 31.66 33.65
N SER A 302 -34.99 30.87 33.52
CA SER A 302 -34.92 29.46 33.07
C SER A 302 -34.75 29.26 31.56
N LYS A 303 -34.63 30.34 30.76
CA LYS A 303 -34.64 30.29 29.29
C LYS A 303 -33.26 30.11 28.64
N PHE A 304 -32.19 30.20 29.42
CA PHE A 304 -30.82 30.24 28.91
C PHE A 304 -30.18 28.84 28.77
N GLN A 305 -29.38 28.64 27.72
CA GLN A 305 -28.80 27.34 27.36
C GLN A 305 -27.37 27.18 27.91
N ASP A 306 -27.06 25.99 28.46
CA ASP A 306 -25.75 25.67 29.02
C ASP A 306 -24.77 25.05 28.00
N PHE A 307 -25.17 24.93 26.74
CA PHE A 307 -24.41 24.19 25.73
C PHE A 307 -24.43 24.90 24.38
N HIS A 308 -23.26 25.04 23.77
CA HIS A 308 -23.11 25.49 22.39
C HIS A 308 -22.07 24.60 21.68
N PRO A 309 -22.35 24.06 20.47
CA PRO A 309 -21.44 23.16 19.76
C PRO A 309 -20.03 23.76 19.57
N TYR A 310 -19.95 25.06 19.29
CA TYR A 310 -18.69 25.76 19.08
C TYR A 310 -17.96 26.18 20.38
N ALA A 311 -18.52 25.89 21.56
CA ALA A 311 -17.80 26.06 22.83
C ALA A 311 -16.94 24.84 23.17
N GLU A 312 -17.22 23.68 22.56
CA GLU A 312 -16.49 22.44 22.77
C GLU A 312 -15.33 22.32 21.78
N HIS A 313 -14.14 21.95 22.27
CA HIS A 313 -12.94 21.86 21.44
C HIS A 313 -13.12 20.88 20.28
N GLU A 314 -13.49 19.63 20.55
CA GLU A 314 -13.56 18.58 19.53
C GLU A 314 -14.56 18.91 18.41
N ILE A 315 -15.77 19.33 18.80
CA ILE A 315 -16.83 19.68 17.85
C ILE A 315 -16.40 20.88 17.00
N THR A 316 -15.82 21.92 17.61
CA THR A 316 -15.37 23.10 16.87
C THR A 316 -14.31 22.75 15.84
N PHE A 317 -13.30 21.96 16.22
CA PHE A 317 -12.25 21.53 15.30
C PHE A 317 -12.83 20.74 14.11
N ILE A 318 -13.75 19.81 14.37
CA ILE A 318 -14.42 19.02 13.31
C ILE A 318 -15.25 19.94 12.39
N SER A 319 -16.09 20.81 12.96
CA SER A 319 -16.89 21.77 12.19
C SER A 319 -16.03 22.71 11.35
N PHE A 320 -14.88 23.13 11.87
CA PHE A 320 -13.92 23.93 11.12
C PHE A 320 -13.30 23.18 9.94
N VAL A 321 -12.99 21.90 10.09
CA VAL A 321 -12.53 21.08 8.95
C VAL A 321 -13.61 20.98 7.87
N TRP A 322 -14.87 20.76 8.25
CA TRP A 322 -15.98 20.71 7.29
C TRP A 322 -16.23 22.05 6.59
N SER A 323 -16.04 23.17 7.30
CA SER A 323 -16.12 24.51 6.74
C SER A 323 -15.12 24.74 5.60
N LEU A 324 -13.90 24.18 5.68
CA LEU A 324 -12.92 24.26 4.59
C LEU A 324 -13.39 23.59 3.29
N VAL A 325 -14.25 22.59 3.41
CA VAL A 325 -14.83 21.84 2.28
C VAL A 325 -16.15 22.49 1.81
N GLY A 326 -16.58 23.58 2.46
CA GLY A 326 -17.80 24.32 2.14
C GLY A 326 -19.06 23.81 2.85
N TYR A 327 -18.93 22.86 3.79
CA TYR A 327 -20.04 22.42 4.65
C TYR A 327 -20.07 23.27 5.91
N VAL A 328 -20.84 24.35 5.88
CA VAL A 328 -21.10 25.23 7.04
C VAL A 328 -22.56 25.12 7.42
N GLU A 329 -22.82 24.65 8.65
CA GLU A 329 -24.16 24.68 9.22
C GLU A 329 -24.36 26.04 9.90
N GLU A 330 -24.91 27.00 9.15
CA GLU A 330 -25.17 28.38 9.64
C GLU A 330 -26.08 28.40 10.87
N ASP A 331 -26.98 27.43 10.98
CA ASP A 331 -27.87 27.30 12.15
C ASP A 331 -27.11 27.04 13.44
N LYS A 332 -25.95 26.38 13.37
CA LYS A 332 -25.09 26.13 14.54
C LYS A 332 -24.26 27.35 14.96
N LEU A 333 -24.16 28.37 14.10
CA LEU A 333 -23.44 29.62 14.40
C LEU A 333 -24.33 30.65 15.11
N ARG A 334 -25.66 30.50 14.97
CA ARG A 334 -26.64 31.43 15.54
C ARG A 334 -26.70 31.31 17.05
N VAL A 335 -26.84 32.46 17.67
CA VAL A 335 -27.06 32.61 19.10
C VAL A 335 -28.52 33.03 19.29
N ASP A 336 -29.24 32.33 20.17
CA ASP A 336 -30.68 32.55 20.38
C ASP A 336 -30.99 33.81 21.22
N ASP A 337 -29.98 34.35 21.91
CA ASP A 337 -30.13 35.51 22.78
C ASP A 337 -29.95 36.82 21.97
N PRO A 338 -30.99 37.67 21.82
CA PRO A 338 -30.90 38.91 21.06
C PRO A 338 -29.94 39.95 21.67
N ALA A 339 -29.47 39.73 22.91
CA ALA A 339 -28.46 40.59 23.54
C ALA A 339 -27.02 40.28 23.08
N PHE A 340 -26.79 39.18 22.35
CA PHE A 340 -25.47 38.67 21.97
C PHE A 340 -25.24 38.57 20.47
#